data_AF-A0AAN8DXX8-F1
#
_entry.id   AF-A0AAN8DXX8-F1
#
_cell.length_a   1.000
_cell.length_b   1.000
_cell.length_c   1.000
_cell.angle_alpha   90.00
_cell.angle_beta   90.00
_cell.angle_gamma   90.00
#
_symmetry.space_group_name_H-M   'P 1'
#
loop_
_entity.id
_entity.type
_entity.pdbx_description
1 polymer ?
#
loop_
_entity_poly.entity_id
_entity_poly.type
_entity_poly.pdbx_seq_one_letter_code
_entity_poly.pdbx_strand_id
1 'polypeptide(L)'
;MVKAYPPFVNFFEMSKETIVRCEKQKPRFHAFLKINQCKPECGRQTLVELLIRPVQRLPSVALLLNDVKKHTPDDNPDKEKLDKAIESLKEVMT
;
A
#
# COMPACT_ATOMS: atom_id res chain seq x y z
N MET A 1 6.98 10.67 1.51
CA MET A 1 5.71 9.92 1.35
C MET A 1 4.60 10.80 0.80
N VAL A 2 4.30 11.93 1.44
CA VAL A 2 3.17 12.83 1.10
C VAL A 2 3.04 13.18 -0.39
N LYS A 3 4.14 13.44 -1.11
CA LYS A 3 4.09 13.81 -2.54
C LYS A 3 3.95 12.65 -3.51
N ALA A 4 4.35 11.43 -3.12
CA ALA A 4 4.42 10.28 -4.02
C ALA A 4 3.27 9.29 -3.83
N TYR A 5 2.71 9.24 -2.62
CA TYR A 5 1.65 8.29 -2.27
C TYR A 5 0.30 8.60 -2.93
N PRO A 6 -0.21 9.85 -2.87
CA PRO A 6 -1.50 10.16 -3.49
C PRO A 6 -1.50 9.86 -4.99
N PRO A 7 -0.49 10.27 -5.79
CA PRO A 7 -0.43 9.87 -7.20
C PRO A 7 -0.39 8.35 -7.38
N PHE A 8 0.40 7.63 -6.58
CA PHE A 8 0.48 6.17 -6.68
C PHE A 8 -0.89 5.50 -6.48
N VAL A 9 -1.63 5.91 -5.44
CA VAL A 9 -2.96 5.37 -5.13
C VAL A 9 -3.96 5.77 -6.21
N ASN A 10 -3.96 7.04 -6.61
CA ASN A 10 -4.89 7.57 -7.62
C ASN A 10 -4.75 6.89 -8.99
N PHE A 11 -3.52 6.52 -9.37
CA PHE A 11 -3.24 5.85 -10.64
C PHE A 11 -3.13 4.32 -10.53
N PHE A 12 -3.42 3.73 -9.38
CA PHE A 12 -3.26 2.29 -9.16
C PHE A 12 -4.11 1.46 -10.12
N GLU A 13 -5.41 1.77 -10.26
CA GLU A 13 -6.30 1.02 -11.15
C GLU A 13 -5.88 1.13 -12.63
N MET A 14 -5.52 2.34 -13.08
CA MET A 14 -4.98 2.55 -14.44
C MET A 14 -3.69 1.74 -14.68
N SER A 15 -2.80 1.69 -13.68
CA SER A 15 -1.54 0.93 -13.75
C SER A 15 -1.81 -0.57 -13.80
N LYS A 16 -2.74 -1.07 -12.98
CA LYS A 16 -3.19 -2.46 -12.96
C LYS A 16 -3.79 -2.89 -14.29
N GLU A 17 -4.71 -2.09 -14.85
CA GLU A 17 -5.29 -2.36 -16.18
C GLU A 17 -4.22 -2.41 -17.27
N THR A 18 -3.26 -1.48 -17.21
CA THR A 18 -2.14 -1.43 -18.16
C THR A 18 -1.29 -2.70 -18.08
N ILE A 19 -0.95 -3.16 -16.87
CA ILE A 19 -0.19 -4.40 -16.67
C ILE A 19 -0.96 -5.59 -17.24
N VAL A 20 -2.24 -5.74 -16.90
CA VAL A 20 -3.09 -6.87 -17.37
C VAL A 20 -3.21 -6.86 -18.90
N ARG A 21 -3.39 -5.69 -19.50
CA ARG A 21 -3.44 -5.54 -20.97
C ARG A 21 -2.11 -5.93 -21.61
N CYS A 22 -0.99 -5.40 -21.10
CA CYS A 22 0.35 -5.69 -21.61
C CYS A 22 0.70 -7.17 -21.46
N GLU A 23 0.34 -7.80 -20.35
CA GLU A 23 0.56 -9.24 -20.13
C GLU A 23 -0.16 -10.08 -21.18
N LYS A 24 -1.41 -9.76 -21.50
CA LYS A 24 -2.19 -10.47 -22.54
C LYS A 24 -1.63 -10.24 -23.95
N GLN A 25 -1.19 -9.02 -24.26
CA GLN A 25 -0.81 -8.64 -25.62
C GLN A 25 0.66 -8.90 -25.97
N LYS A 26 1.54 -9.04 -24.96
CA LYS A 26 2.98 -9.11 -25.17
C LYS A 26 3.55 -10.39 -24.53
N PRO A 27 3.71 -11.49 -25.30
CA PRO A 27 4.18 -12.77 -24.77
C PRO A 27 5.53 -12.69 -24.04
N ARG A 28 6.46 -11.86 -24.52
CA ARG A 28 7.75 -11.61 -23.84
C ARG A 28 7.59 -10.96 -22.47
N PHE A 29 6.64 -10.04 -22.33
CA PHE A 29 6.34 -9.39 -21.05
C PHE A 29 5.67 -10.37 -20.08
N HIS A 30 4.74 -11.18 -20.55
CA HIS A 30 4.14 -12.26 -19.75
C HIS A 30 5.19 -13.24 -19.21
N ALA A 31 6.08 -13.74 -20.08
CA ALA A 31 7.16 -14.63 -19.66
C ALA A 31 8.10 -13.97 -18.63
N PHE A 32 8.44 -12.69 -18.84
CA PHE A 32 9.22 -11.91 -17.87
C PHE A 32 8.52 -11.82 -16.51
N LEU A 33 7.22 -11.51 -16.47
CA LEU A 33 6.46 -11.46 -15.22
C LEU A 33 6.44 -12.81 -14.52
N LYS A 34 6.25 -13.92 -15.25
CA LYS A 34 6.25 -15.28 -14.69
C LYS A 34 7.59 -15.68 -14.10
N ILE A 35 8.69 -15.40 -14.78
CA ILE A 35 10.04 -15.65 -14.26
C ILE A 35 10.27 -14.90 -12.95
N ASN A 36 9.87 -13.63 -12.89
CA ASN A 36 10.03 -12.83 -11.67
C ASN A 36 9.09 -13.28 -10.54
N GLN A 37 7.85 -13.68 -10.84
CA GLN A 37 6.90 -14.21 -9.86
C GLN A 37 7.44 -15.46 -9.13
N CYS A 38 8.24 -16.28 -9.81
CA CYS A 38 8.86 -17.47 -9.23
C CYS A 38 10.01 -17.18 -8.27
N LYS A 39 10.50 -15.93 -8.21
CA LYS A 39 11.56 -15.55 -7.28
C LYS A 39 11.07 -15.65 -5.83
N PRO A 40 11.89 -16.15 -4.89
CA PRO A 40 11.48 -16.33 -3.50
C PRO A 40 10.96 -15.05 -2.84
N GLU A 41 11.56 -13.90 -3.16
CA GLU A 41 11.20 -12.60 -2.58
C GLU A 41 9.81 -12.13 -2.98
N CYS A 42 9.28 -12.63 -4.11
CA CYS A 42 7.93 -12.33 -4.57
C CYS A 42 6.86 -13.17 -3.88
N GLY A 43 7.22 -14.21 -3.12
CA GLY A 43 6.25 -15.03 -2.38
C GLY A 43 5.17 -15.67 -3.27
N ARG A 44 5.50 -15.96 -4.54
CA ARG A 44 4.56 -16.43 -5.59
C ARG A 44 3.45 -15.43 -5.96
N GLN A 45 3.54 -14.18 -5.55
CA GLN A 45 2.57 -13.13 -5.88
C GLN A 45 2.88 -12.49 -7.23
N THR A 46 1.82 -12.17 -7.97
CA THR A 46 1.89 -11.39 -9.21
C THR A 46 2.30 -9.94 -8.93
N LEU A 47 2.77 -9.24 -9.97
CA LEU A 47 3.12 -7.82 -9.85
C LEU A 47 1.95 -6.97 -9.32
N VAL A 48 0.72 -7.25 -9.76
CA VAL A 48 -0.48 -6.52 -9.31
C VAL A 48 -0.75 -6.75 -7.81
N GLU A 49 -0.61 -7.99 -7.33
CA GLU A 49 -0.76 -8.34 -5.91
C GLU A 49 0.33 -7.75 -5.01
N LEU A 50 1.47 -7.36 -5.59
CA LEU A 50 2.51 -6.62 -4.87
C LEU A 50 2.22 -5.11 -4.88
N LEU A 51 1.74 -4.57 -6.00
CA LEU A 51 1.44 -3.14 -6.16
C LEU A 51 0.22 -2.67 -5.37
N ILE A 52 -0.66 -3.57 -4.93
CA ILE A 52 -1.79 -3.21 -4.05
C ILE A 52 -1.32 -2.87 -2.62
N ARG A 53 -0.13 -3.33 -2.21
CA ARG A 53 0.35 -3.18 -0.82
C ARG A 53 0.41 -1.72 -0.36
N PRO A 54 0.94 -0.75 -1.14
CA PRO A 54 0.85 0.65 -0.76
C PRO A 54 -0.61 1.13 -0.67
N VAL A 55 -1.52 0.76 -1.58
CA VAL A 55 -2.94 1.17 -1.44
C VAL A 55 -3.53 0.72 -0.10
N GLN A 56 -3.20 -0.48 0.36
CA GLN A 56 -3.70 -1.07 1.61
C GLN A 56 -2.93 -0.63 2.87
N ARG A 57 -1.66 -0.22 2.74
CA ARG A 57 -0.77 0.01 3.89
C ARG A 57 -1.21 1.18 4.75
N LEU A 58 -1.58 2.32 4.17
CA LEU A 58 -2.04 3.49 4.94
C LEU A 58 -3.32 3.19 5.74
N PRO A 59 -4.38 2.63 5.16
CA PRO A 59 -5.56 2.20 5.92
C PRO A 59 -5.20 1.24 7.06
N SER A 60 -4.34 0.26 6.81
CA SER A 60 -3.92 -0.71 7.83
C SER A 60 -3.16 -0.06 8.98
N VAL A 61 -2.25 0.88 8.71
CA VAL A 61 -1.53 1.62 9.75
C VAL A 61 -2.47 2.53 10.54
N ALA A 62 -3.43 3.18 9.88
CA ALA A 62 -4.42 3.99 10.57
C ALA A 62 -5.27 3.15 11.55
N LEU A 63 -5.72 1.96 11.14
CA LEU A 63 -6.44 1.03 12.02
C LEU A 63 -5.58 0.60 13.22
N LEU A 64 -4.32 0.21 12.96
CA LEU A 64 -3.39 -0.19 14.01
C LEU A 64 -3.18 0.92 15.04
N LEU A 65 -2.96 2.16 14.61
CA LEU A 65 -2.77 3.27 15.54
C LEU A 65 -4.03 3.62 16.34
N ASN A 66 -5.21 3.50 15.72
CA ASN A 66 -6.47 3.66 16.45
C ASN A 66 -6.64 2.59 17.53
N ASP A 67 -6.30 1.33 17.23
CA ASP A 67 -6.35 0.24 18.20
C ASP A 67 -5.34 0.44 19.34
N VAL A 68 -4.12 0.90 19.04
CA VAL A 68 -3.12 1.24 20.07
C VAL A 68 -3.63 2.40 20.93
N LYS A 69 -4.19 3.46 20.33
CA LYS A 69 -4.77 4.59 21.07
C LYS A 69 -5.91 4.14 21.99
N LYS A 70 -6.78 3.25 21.53
CA LYS A 70 -7.89 2.70 22.33
C LYS A 70 -7.41 1.98 23.59
N HIS A 71 -6.25 1.35 23.54
CA HIS A 71 -5.64 0.64 24.66
C HIS A 71 -4.58 1.47 25.41
N THR A 72 -4.44 2.76 25.07
CA THR A 72 -3.55 3.69 25.76
C THR A 72 -4.36 4.53 26.74
N PRO A 73 -4.03 4.55 28.05
CA PRO A 73 -4.70 5.38 29.05
C PRO A 73 -4.63 6.88 28.75
N ASP A 74 -5.61 7.66 29.23
CA ASP A 74 -5.70 9.11 28.94
C ASP A 74 -4.60 9.94 29.63
N ASP A 75 -4.05 9.44 30.74
CA ASP A 75 -2.92 10.03 31.46
C ASP A 75 -1.56 9.69 30.83
N ASN A 76 -1.53 8.82 29.82
CA ASN A 76 -0.30 8.47 29.12
C ASN A 76 0.06 9.56 28.09
N PRO A 77 1.28 10.16 28.16
CA PRO A 77 1.70 11.22 27.24
C PRO A 77 1.77 10.78 25.76
N ASP A 78 1.80 9.47 25.48
CA ASP A 78 1.78 8.95 24.12
C ASP A 78 0.39 9.02 23.48
N LYS A 79 -0.69 9.21 24.25
CA LYS A 79 -2.05 9.37 23.70
C LYS A 79 -2.14 10.55 22.73
N GLU A 80 -1.57 11.70 23.10
CA GLU A 80 -1.53 12.90 22.25
C GLU A 80 -0.66 12.67 21.00
N LYS A 81 0.45 11.92 21.14
CA LYS A 81 1.33 11.58 20.01
C LYS A 81 0.62 10.66 19.01
N LEU A 82 -0.16 9.69 19.51
CA LEU A 82 -0.97 8.80 18.68
C LEU A 82 -2.03 9.59 17.91
N ASP A 83 -2.66 10.58 18.53
CA ASP A 83 -3.62 11.46 17.86
C ASP A 83 -3.00 12.23 16.70
N LYS A 84 -1.87 12.91 16.96
CA LYS A 84 -1.13 13.62 15.92
C LYS A 84 -0.70 12.68 14.79
N ALA A 85 -0.24 11.47 15.11
CA ALA A 85 0.15 10.48 14.11
C ALA A 85 -1.02 10.02 13.23
N ILE A 86 -2.20 9.78 13.82
CA ILE A 86 -3.42 9.42 13.09
C ILE A 86 -3.87 10.57 12.18
N GLU A 87 -3.80 11.80 12.66
CA GLU A 87 -4.14 13.00 11.86
C GLU A 87 -3.19 13.18 10.68
N SER A 88 -1.87 13.13 10.90
CA SER A 88 -0.88 13.21 9.81
C SER A 88 -1.05 12.11 8.77
N LEU A 89 -1.49 10.90 9.15
CA LEU A 89 -1.79 9.84 8.18
C LEU A 89 -3.00 10.15 7.31
N LYS A 90 -4.03 10.81 7.86
CA LYS A 90 -5.19 11.25 7.08
C LYS A 90 -4.82 12.31 6.07
N GLU A 91 -3.94 13.24 6.43
CA GLU A 91 -3.44 14.27 5.50
C GLU A 91 -2.69 13.66 4.30
N VAL A 92 -1.97 12.54 4.49
CA VAL A 92 -1.29 11.85 3.39
C VAL A 92 -2.27 11.19 2.40
N MET A 93 -3.50 10.91 2.82
CA MET A 93 -4.54 10.29 1.98
C MET A 93 -5.46 11.30 1.30
N THR A 94 -5.33 12.59 1.61
CA THR A 94 -6.14 13.68 1.04
C THR A 94 -5.41 14.33 -0.13
#